data_AF-A0A318XK84-F1
#
_entry.id   AF-A0A318XK84-F1
#
_cell.length_a   1.000
_cell.length_b   1.000
_cell.length_c   1.000
_cell.angle_alpha   90.00
_cell.angle_beta   90.00
_cell.angle_gamma   90.00
#
_symmetry.space_group_name_H-M   'P 1'
#
loop_
_entity.id
_entity.type
_entity.pdbx_description
1 polymer ?
#
loop_
_entity_poly.entity_id
_entity_poly.type
_entity_poly.pdbx_seq_one_letter_code
_entity_poly.pdbx_strand_id
1 'polypeptide(L)'
;MGFDCINKGKSKTERWKGRIKSLYKNANFYEFRIESRSSIHVMVGKNSCGGFACMPDFGAGCHIADFRDEFWNREKLVQVLG
;
A
#
# COMPACT_ATOMS: atom_id res chain seq x y z
N MET A 1 -13.62 1.12 4.95
CA MET A 1 -12.75 1.32 6.13
C MET A 1 -12.02 2.64 5.98
N GLY A 2 -12.07 3.52 6.97
CA GLY A 2 -11.41 4.83 6.95
C GLY A 2 -10.18 4.85 7.87
N PHE A 3 -9.20 5.68 7.55
CA PHE A 3 -7.98 5.86 8.34
C PHE A 3 -7.51 7.32 8.30
N ASP A 4 -6.66 7.72 9.23
CA ASP A 4 -6.06 9.06 9.27
C ASP A 4 -4.68 9.06 8.65
N CYS A 5 -4.48 9.89 7.64
CA CYS A 5 -3.17 10.21 7.09
C CYS A 5 -2.55 11.33 7.91
N ILE A 6 -1.28 11.18 8.30
CA ILE A 6 -0.54 12.17 9.08
C ILE A 6 0.77 12.47 8.38
N ASN A 7 0.98 13.72 8.00
CA ASN A 7 2.28 14.21 7.51
C ASN A 7 2.89 15.13 8.56
N LYS A 8 4.03 14.71 9.13
CA LYS A 8 4.79 15.50 10.12
C LYS A 8 5.86 16.32 9.40
N GLY A 9 5.50 17.52 8.96
CA GLY A 9 6.47 18.50 8.46
C GLY A 9 7.24 19.18 9.60
N LYS A 10 8.29 19.94 9.26
CA LYS A 10 9.14 20.65 10.24
C LYS A 10 8.38 21.66 11.12
N SER A 11 7.34 22.31 10.59
CA SER A 11 6.64 23.40 11.30
C SER A 11 5.15 23.14 11.55
N LYS A 12 4.52 22.24 10.78
CA LYS A 12 3.09 21.90 10.92
C LYS A 12 2.89 20.41 10.68
N THR A 13 2.01 19.81 11.48
CA THR A 13 1.50 18.46 11.24
C THR A 13 0.18 18.58 10.49
N GLU A 14 0.13 18.05 9.28
CA GLU A 14 -1.11 17.97 8.51
C GLU A 14 -1.80 16.63 8.78
N ARG A 15 -3.13 16.66 8.89
CA ARG A 15 -3.96 15.46 9.04
C ARG A 15 -5.13 15.52 8.07
N TRP A 16 -5.42 14.40 7.42
CA TRP A 16 -6.58 14.27 6.55
C TRP A 16 -7.08 12.82 6.55
N LYS A 17 -8.32 12.61 6.10
CA LYS A 17 -8.93 11.28 6.06
C LYS A 17 -8.59 10.56 4.76
N GLY A 18 -8.17 9.31 4.89
CA GLY A 18 -8.09 8.34 3.82
C GLY A 18 -9.12 7.24 3.99
N ARG A 19 -9.39 6.49 2.93
CA ARG A 19 -10.26 5.31 2.97
C ARG A 19 -9.80 4.25 1.98
N ILE A 20 -10.04 3.00 2.33
CA ILE A 20 -9.88 1.87 1.42
C ILE A 20 -11.23 1.60 0.75
N LYS A 21 -11.23 1.51 -0.57
CA LYS A 21 -12.36 1.17 -1.43
C LYS A 21 -12.04 -0.04 -2.31
N SER A 22 -13.11 -0.63 -2.85
CA SER A 22 -13.01 -1.61 -3.93
C SER A 22 -12.11 -2.79 -3.58
N LEU A 23 -12.25 -3.31 -2.35
CA LEU A 23 -11.49 -4.47 -1.90
C LEU A 23 -12.05 -5.73 -2.59
N TYR A 24 -11.37 -6.15 -3.65
CA TYR A 24 -11.64 -7.38 -4.36
C TYR A 24 -10.67 -8.45 -3.90
N LYS A 25 -11.23 -9.60 -3.50
CA LYS A 25 -10.46 -10.79 -3.18
C LYS A 25 -10.50 -11.71 -4.39
N ASN A 26 -9.34 -11.93 -5.00
CA ASN A 26 -9.14 -12.95 -6.00
C ASN A 26 -8.54 -14.21 -5.36
N ALA A 27 -8.32 -15.26 -6.15
CA ALA A 27 -7.81 -16.53 -5.63
C ALA A 27 -6.44 -16.40 -4.94
N ASN A 28 -5.55 -15.57 -5.50
CA ASN A 28 -4.15 -15.47 -5.08
C ASN A 28 -3.72 -14.06 -4.65
N PHE A 29 -4.59 -13.05 -4.84
CA PHE A 29 -4.26 -11.66 -4.55
C PHE A 29 -5.50 -10.87 -4.13
N TYR A 30 -5.24 -9.77 -3.45
CA TYR A 30 -6.19 -8.74 -3.10
C TYR A 30 -5.90 -7.52 -3.95
N GLU A 31 -6.96 -6.96 -4.51
CA GLU A 31 -6.94 -5.72 -5.24
C GLU A 31 -7.77 -4.70 -4.47
N PHE A 32 -7.26 -3.50 -4.27
CA PHE A 32 -7.99 -2.44 -3.61
C PHE A 32 -7.46 -1.08 -4.00
N ARG A 33 -8.29 -0.06 -3.78
CA ARG A 33 -7.90 1.33 -4.00
C ARG A 33 -7.84 2.06 -2.67
N ILE A 34 -6.72 2.71 -2.43
CA ILE A 34 -6.58 3.64 -1.31
C ILE A 34 -6.89 5.04 -1.86
N GLU A 35 -7.93 5.67 -1.32
CA GLU A 35 -8.30 7.05 -1.63
C GLU A 35 -7.93 7.98 -0.47
N SER A 36 -7.26 9.08 -0.78
CA SER A 36 -6.73 10.05 0.16
C SER A 36 -6.69 11.44 -0.51
N ARG A 37 -5.59 12.21 -0.41
CA ARG A 37 -5.35 13.41 -1.25
C ARG A 37 -5.26 13.07 -2.73
N SER A 38 -4.59 11.96 -3.02
CA SER A 38 -4.58 11.26 -4.30
C SER A 38 -5.15 9.86 -4.09
N SER A 39 -5.24 9.08 -5.17
CA SER A 39 -5.60 7.67 -5.06
C SER A 39 -4.48 6.79 -5.57
N ILE A 40 -4.31 5.62 -4.95
CA ILE A 40 -3.38 4.60 -5.40
C ILE A 40 -4.11 3.26 -5.52
N HIS A 41 -3.99 2.64 -6.68
CA HIS A 41 -4.36 1.26 -6.92
C HIS A 41 -3.30 0.34 -6.30
N VAL A 42 -3.71 -0.62 -5.49
CA VAL A 42 -2.84 -1.60 -4.85
C VAL A 42 -3.29 -3.02 -5.20
N MET A 43 -2.34 -3.84 -5.61
CA MET A 43 -2.47 -5.29 -5.77
C MET A 43 -1.46 -5.98 -4.87
N VAL A 44 -1.92 -6.86 -3.98
CA VAL A 44 -1.04 -7.56 -3.04
C VAL A 44 -1.42 -9.03 -2.95
N GLY A 45 -0.47 -9.94 -3.05
CA GLY A 45 -0.80 -11.36 -3.15
C GLY A 45 0.40 -12.27 -3.01
N LYS A 46 0.18 -13.54 -3.32
CA LYS A 46 1.22 -14.57 -3.33
C LYS A 46 1.19 -15.31 -4.66
N ASN A 47 2.36 -15.54 -5.22
CA ASN A 47 2.55 -16.38 -6.40
C ASN A 47 3.57 -17.49 -6.11
N SER A 48 3.94 -18.27 -7.13
CA SER A 48 4.94 -19.35 -7.02
C SER A 48 6.31 -18.88 -6.52
N CYS A 49 6.63 -17.60 -6.71
CA CYS A 49 7.89 -16.97 -6.31
C CYS A 49 7.80 -16.23 -4.97
N GLY A 50 6.67 -16.31 -4.26
CA GLY A 50 6.48 -15.69 -2.94
C GLY A 50 5.46 -14.54 -2.93
N GLY A 51 5.53 -13.70 -1.90
CA GLY A 51 4.65 -12.55 -1.74
C GLY A 51 5.03 -11.40 -2.68
N PHE A 52 4.04 -10.65 -3.16
CA PHE A 52 4.26 -9.44 -3.94
C PHE A 52 3.29 -8.33 -3.57
N ALA A 53 3.73 -7.10 -3.80
CA ALA A 53 2.92 -5.89 -3.76
C ALA A 53 3.19 -5.05 -5.03
N CYS A 54 2.15 -4.53 -5.64
CA CYS A 54 2.21 -3.74 -6.87
C CYS A 54 1.25 -2.56 -6.81
N MET A 55 1.73 -1.39 -7.25
CA MET A 55 1.00 -0.14 -7.31
C MET A 55 1.14 0.45 -8.72
N PRO A 56 0.30 0.00 -9.68
CA PRO A 56 0.49 0.28 -11.10
C PRO A 56 0.41 1.77 -11.44
N ASP A 57 -0.38 2.54 -10.69
CA ASP A 57 -0.51 4.01 -10.87
C ASP A 57 0.84 4.75 -10.76
N PHE A 58 1.83 4.14 -10.09
CA PHE A 58 3.16 4.71 -9.87
C PHE A 58 4.27 3.88 -10.55
N GLY A 59 3.92 2.84 -11.32
CA GLY A 59 4.90 1.93 -11.91
C GLY A 59 5.75 1.20 -10.86
N ALA A 60 5.24 1.03 -9.65
CA ALA A 60 5.99 0.52 -8.50
C ALA A 60 5.57 -0.91 -8.16
N GLY A 61 6.52 -1.77 -7.82
CA GLY A 61 6.24 -3.13 -7.35
C GLY A 61 7.46 -3.79 -6.72
N CYS A 62 7.23 -4.66 -5.75
CA CYS A 62 8.29 -5.37 -5.05
C CYS A 62 7.81 -6.72 -4.48
N HIS A 63 8.78 -7.56 -4.13
CA HIS A 63 8.54 -8.73 -3.30
C HIS A 63 8.35 -8.30 -1.84
N ILE A 64 7.39 -8.94 -1.20
CA ILE A 64 7.13 -8.80 0.23
C ILE A 64 7.42 -10.14 0.93
N ALA A 65 7.76 -10.06 2.21
CA ALA A 65 7.94 -11.24 3.05
C ALA A 65 6.57 -11.80 3.47
N ASP A 66 6.46 -12.32 4.69
CA ASP A 66 5.15 -12.65 5.25
C ASP A 66 4.29 -11.39 5.38
N PHE A 67 2.98 -11.50 5.17
CA PHE A 67 2.05 -10.36 5.30
C PHE A 67 2.05 -9.73 6.70
N ARG A 68 2.49 -10.48 7.72
CA ARG A 68 2.61 -10.01 9.11
C ARG A 68 3.92 -9.30 9.39
N ASP A 69 4.91 -9.38 8.48
CA ASP A 69 6.19 -8.69 8.64
C ASP A 69 6.07 -7.23 8.20
N GLU A 70 5.55 -6.38 9.10
CA GLU A 70 5.37 -4.96 8.81
C GLU A 70 6.70 -4.25 8.52
N PHE A 71 7.76 -4.59 9.26
CA PHE A 71 9.05 -3.89 9.18
C PHE A 71 9.69 -4.07 7.79
N TRP A 72 9.85 -5.33 7.36
CA TRP A 72 10.47 -5.62 6.07
C TRP A 72 9.62 -5.14 4.89
N ASN A 73 8.30 -5.36 4.97
CA ASN A 73 7.40 -4.94 3.91
C ASN A 73 7.35 -3.42 3.79
N ARG A 74 7.34 -2.69 4.92
CA ARG A 74 7.38 -1.23 4.92
C ARG A 74 8.64 -0.70 4.25
N GLU A 75 9.81 -1.23 4.57
CA GLU A 75 11.07 -0.79 3.94
C GLU A 75 11.04 -1.01 2.41
N LYS A 76 10.59 -2.19 1.96
CA LYS A 76 10.50 -2.49 0.52
C LYS A 76 9.50 -1.60 -0.21
N LEU A 77 8.35 -1.31 0.42
CA LEU A 77 7.33 -0.46 -0.18
C LEU A 77 7.77 1.00 -0.25
N VAL A 78 8.42 1.52 0.81
CA VAL A 78 8.99 2.88 0.80
C VAL A 78 10.06 3.01 -0.28
N GLN A 79 10.93 2.00 -0.43
CA GLN A 79 11.98 2.01 -1.44
C GLN A 79 11.44 2.17 -2.88
N VAL A 80 10.29 1.57 -3.19
CA VAL A 80 9.71 1.63 -4.55
C VAL A 80 8.72 2.76 -4.78
N LEU A 81 8.16 3.35 -3.72
CA LEU A 81 7.18 4.43 -3.82
C LEU A 81 7.77 5.84 -3.64
N GLY A 82 8.90 5.98 -2.95
CA GLY A 82 9.51 7.28 -2.63
C GLY A 82 8.96 7.89 -1.36
#